data_AF-A0A968WWN2-F1
#
_entry.id   AF-A0A968WWN2-F1
#
_cell.length_a   1.000
_cell.length_b   1.000
_cell.length_c   1.000
_cell.angle_alpha   90.00
_cell.angle_beta   90.00
_cell.angle_gamma   90.00
#
_symmetry.space_group_name_H-M   'P 1'
#
loop_
_entity.id
_entity.type
_entity.pdbx_description
1 polymer ?
#
loop_
_entity_poly.entity_id
_entity_poly.type
_entity_poly.pdbx_seq_one_letter_code
_entity_poly.pdbx_strand_id
1 'polypeptide(L)'
;MELTNCIVANSLGADTFLAGPNSTLNLIGKNLIESGMASAGVLTMDPILGELSKLGGTTPTYFLPSSSPVINAGVNAFAANLATDQRGVGFTRVTDGAVDLGAVEFAGDLPKSNVSILALSGNAGLRGKDRSIKHTDCNSN
;
A
#
# COMPACT_ATOMS: atom_id res chain seq x y z
N MET A 1 -4.65 18.75 1.87
CA MET A 1 -4.06 17.51 1.34
C MET A 1 -5.22 16.63 0.95
N GLU A 2 -5.26 16.20 -0.30
CA GLU A 2 -6.28 15.28 -0.81
C GLU A 2 -5.68 13.88 -0.79
N LEU A 3 -6.38 12.93 -0.19
CA LEU A 3 -5.96 11.53 -0.18
C LEU A 3 -6.93 10.73 -1.05
N THR A 4 -6.35 9.99 -2.00
CA THR A 4 -7.08 9.06 -2.84
C THR A 4 -6.23 7.85 -3.19
N ASN A 5 -6.84 6.67 -3.11
CA ASN A 5 -6.17 5.39 -3.24
C ASN A 5 -4.95 5.30 -2.30
N CYS A 6 -5.05 5.90 -1.11
CA CYS A 6 -3.96 6.00 -0.15
C CYS A 6 -4.08 4.98 0.97
N ILE A 7 -2.93 4.55 1.49
CA ILE A 7 -2.78 3.87 2.77
C ILE A 7 -2.12 4.85 3.74
N VAL A 8 -2.73 5.07 4.91
CA VAL A 8 -2.16 5.80 6.04
C VAL A 8 -2.22 4.90 7.28
N ALA A 9 -1.11 4.26 7.61
CA ALA A 9 -1.07 3.22 8.64
C ALA A 9 0.30 3.12 9.32
N ASN A 10 0.37 2.28 10.37
CA ASN A 10 1.56 1.93 11.11
C ASN A 10 2.29 3.13 11.74
N SER A 11 1.59 4.24 11.95
CA SER A 11 2.16 5.41 12.62
C SER A 11 2.30 5.17 14.12
N LEU A 12 3.35 5.75 14.72
CA LEU A 12 3.42 5.85 16.18
C LEU A 12 2.38 6.87 16.67
N GLY A 13 1.25 6.39 17.20
CA GLY A 13 0.13 7.23 17.62
C GLY A 13 -1.02 7.18 16.61
N ALA A 14 -1.73 8.30 16.41
CA ALA A 14 -2.76 8.37 15.37
C ALA A 14 -2.13 8.53 13.98
N ASP A 15 -2.66 7.82 12.99
CA ASP A 15 -2.22 7.89 11.59
C ASP A 15 -2.53 9.25 10.97
N THR A 16 -3.66 9.84 11.35
CA THR A 16 -4.05 11.19 10.98
C THR A 16 -4.10 12.09 12.21
N PHE A 17 -3.41 13.23 12.14
CA PHE A 17 -3.47 14.28 13.16
C PHE A 17 -4.03 15.56 12.55
N LEU A 18 -5.21 15.98 12.98
CA LEU A 18 -5.83 17.24 12.59
C LEU A 18 -5.46 18.32 13.62
N ALA A 19 -4.52 19.19 13.28
CA ALA A 19 -4.08 20.26 14.16
C ALA A 19 -5.07 21.45 14.10
N GLY A 20 -5.92 21.61 15.11
CA GLY A 20 -6.76 22.81 15.28
C GLY A 20 -8.22 22.70 14.82
N PRO A 21 -9.08 23.65 15.23
CA PRO A 21 -10.54 23.52 15.16
C PRO A 21 -11.14 23.51 13.75
N ASN A 22 -10.36 23.84 12.71
CA ASN A 22 -10.80 23.89 11.31
C ASN A 22 -9.96 23.00 10.37
N SER A 23 -9.13 22.12 10.92
CA SER A 23 -8.35 21.19 10.09
C SER A 23 -9.25 20.09 9.55
N THR A 24 -9.38 20.04 8.23
CA THR A 24 -10.15 19.01 7.52
C THR A 24 -9.21 18.15 6.68
N LEU A 25 -9.37 16.83 6.78
CA LEU A 25 -8.75 15.88 5.86
C LEU A 25 -9.69 15.69 4.68
N ASN A 26 -9.27 16.08 3.47
CA ASN A 26 -10.08 15.88 2.29
C ASN A 26 -9.85 14.45 1.76
N LEU A 27 -10.81 13.57 2.06
CA LEU A 27 -10.80 12.18 1.65
C LEU A 27 -11.68 12.05 0.40
N ILE A 28 -11.04 11.78 -0.74
CA ILE A 28 -11.75 11.59 -2.01
C ILE A 28 -11.55 10.13 -2.44
N GLY A 29 -12.63 9.50 -2.90
CA GLY A 29 -12.59 8.11 -3.34
C GLY A 29 -12.42 7.15 -2.16
N LYS A 30 -11.56 6.14 -2.33
CA LYS A 30 -11.28 5.14 -1.30
C LYS A 30 -9.87 5.30 -0.75
N ASN A 31 -9.72 5.08 0.55
CA ASN A 31 -8.46 5.15 1.28
C ASN A 31 -8.46 4.13 2.43
N LEU A 32 -7.31 3.83 3.01
CA LEU A 32 -7.18 3.11 4.28
C LEU A 32 -6.53 4.05 5.30
N ILE A 33 -7.15 4.18 6.46
CA ILE A 33 -6.60 4.88 7.62
C ILE A 33 -6.76 3.97 8.83
N GLU A 34 -5.67 3.35 9.28
CA GLU A 34 -5.70 2.29 10.31
C GLU A 34 -6.25 2.84 11.63
N SER A 35 -5.82 4.02 12.08
CA SER A 35 -6.23 4.62 13.35
C SER A 35 -7.67 5.18 13.38
N GLY A 36 -8.52 4.85 12.40
CA GLY A 36 -9.96 4.93 12.57
C GLY A 36 -10.63 6.26 12.27
N MET A 37 -10.25 6.97 11.22
CA MET A 37 -11.10 8.06 10.70
C MET A 37 -12.29 7.46 9.93
N ALA A 38 -13.37 7.13 10.65
CA ALA A 38 -14.59 6.56 10.08
C ALA A 38 -15.30 7.58 9.18
N SER A 39 -14.90 7.61 7.92
CA SER A 39 -15.52 8.38 6.84
C SER A 39 -15.94 7.42 5.73
N ALA A 40 -16.97 7.78 4.96
CA ALA A 40 -17.38 7.00 3.81
C ALA A 40 -16.19 6.81 2.85
N GLY A 41 -15.94 5.57 2.43
CA GLY A 41 -14.81 5.23 1.56
C GLY A 41 -13.48 4.99 2.28
N VAL A 42 -13.41 5.10 3.61
CA VAL A 42 -12.20 4.78 4.39
C VAL A 42 -12.29 3.38 5.00
N LEU A 43 -11.31 2.54 4.69
CA LEU A 43 -11.06 1.30 5.41
C LEU A 43 -10.32 1.60 6.71
N THR A 44 -10.76 1.00 7.81
CA THR A 44 -10.15 1.16 9.14
C THR A 44 -9.71 -0.18 9.68
N MET A 45 -8.65 -0.74 9.08
CA MET A 45 -8.06 -2.02 9.46
C MET A 45 -6.56 -2.00 9.13
N ASP A 46 -5.80 -2.96 9.65
CA ASP A 46 -4.39 -3.15 9.28
C ASP A 46 -4.30 -3.42 7.76
N PRO A 47 -3.50 -2.65 6.99
CA PRO A 47 -3.30 -2.90 5.57
C PRO A 47 -2.53 -4.20 5.29
N ILE A 48 -1.96 -4.88 6.30
CA ILE A 48 -1.17 -6.11 6.17
C ILE A 48 -0.08 -5.91 5.10
N LEU A 49 0.88 -5.04 5.40
CA LEU A 49 2.03 -4.79 4.53
C LEU A 49 3.25 -5.58 5.03
N GLY A 50 4.05 -6.08 4.09
CA GLY A 50 5.33 -6.72 4.37
C GLY A 50 6.46 -5.69 4.56
N GLU A 51 7.71 -6.15 4.43
CA GLU A 51 8.88 -5.30 4.63
C GLU A 51 9.09 -4.29 3.49
N LEU A 52 9.62 -3.12 3.83
CA LEU A 52 10.09 -2.13 2.87
C LEU A 52 11.38 -2.63 2.20
N SER A 53 11.34 -2.85 0.89
CA SER A 53 12.48 -3.36 0.13
C SER A 53 12.44 -2.94 -1.33
N LYS A 54 13.53 -3.19 -2.08
CA LYS A 54 13.60 -2.88 -3.51
C LYS A 54 12.93 -3.99 -4.32
N LEU A 55 11.61 -3.88 -4.53
CA LEU A 55 10.78 -4.87 -5.23
C LEU A 55 10.75 -4.66 -6.76
N GLY A 56 11.92 -4.41 -7.35
CA GLY A 56 12.11 -4.22 -8.80
C GLY A 56 12.09 -2.78 -9.32
N GLY A 57 11.60 -1.82 -8.52
CA GLY A 57 11.62 -0.39 -8.86
C GLY A 57 12.91 0.36 -8.49
N THR A 58 12.97 1.65 -8.82
CA THR A 58 14.09 2.53 -8.43
C THR A 58 14.02 2.96 -6.96
N THR A 59 12.83 2.93 -6.37
CA THR A 59 12.56 3.24 -4.96
C THR A 59 12.18 1.98 -4.17
N PRO A 60 12.52 1.88 -2.88
CA PRO A 60 11.96 0.88 -2.00
C PRO A 60 10.44 1.04 -1.88
N THR A 61 9.72 -0.08 -1.87
CA THR A 61 8.25 -0.15 -1.68
C THR A 61 7.92 -1.25 -0.67
N TYR A 62 6.76 -1.15 -0.03
CA TYR A 62 6.31 -2.19 0.89
C TYR A 62 5.77 -3.39 0.11
N PHE A 63 6.15 -4.59 0.53
CA PHE A 63 5.61 -5.81 -0.07
C PHE A 63 4.10 -5.91 0.19
N LEU A 64 3.34 -6.18 -0.86
CA LEU A 64 1.89 -6.36 -0.78
C LEU A 64 1.53 -7.85 -0.81
N PRO A 65 1.30 -8.51 0.34
CA PRO A 65 0.93 -9.92 0.40
C PRO A 65 -0.52 -10.13 -0.08
N SER A 66 -0.80 -11.31 -0.63
CA SER A 66 -2.13 -11.70 -1.14
C SER A 66 -3.27 -11.68 -0.11
N SER A 67 -2.94 -11.69 1.18
CA SER A 67 -3.92 -11.56 2.27
C SER A 67 -4.30 -10.12 2.58
N SER A 68 -3.69 -9.13 1.93
CA SER A 68 -3.90 -7.74 2.25
C SER A 68 -5.30 -7.25 1.83
N PRO A 69 -6.00 -6.50 2.71
CA PRO A 69 -7.31 -5.94 2.40
C PRO A 69 -7.27 -4.76 1.43
N VAL A 70 -6.08 -4.28 1.06
CA VAL A 70 -5.92 -3.13 0.16
C VAL A 70 -5.92 -3.53 -1.31
N ILE A 71 -5.87 -4.84 -1.59
CA ILE A 71 -5.95 -5.40 -2.94
C ILE A 71 -7.36 -5.15 -3.51
N ASN A 72 -7.43 -4.64 -4.74
CA ASN A 72 -8.65 -4.27 -5.47
C ASN A 72 -9.57 -3.30 -4.70
N ALA A 73 -9.03 -2.60 -3.69
CA ALA A 73 -9.81 -1.77 -2.79
C ALA A 73 -9.85 -0.30 -3.19
N GLY A 74 -9.17 0.10 -4.26
CA GLY A 74 -9.12 1.47 -4.75
C GLY A 74 -10.25 1.84 -5.71
N VAL A 75 -10.06 2.97 -6.38
CA VAL A 75 -10.97 3.56 -7.36
C VAL A 75 -10.21 3.90 -8.64
N ASN A 76 -10.52 3.17 -9.72
CA ASN A 76 -9.80 3.26 -11.00
C ASN A 76 -9.82 4.64 -11.64
N ALA A 77 -10.90 5.41 -11.44
CA ALA A 77 -11.00 6.77 -12.00
C ALA A 77 -9.86 7.68 -11.54
N PHE A 78 -9.34 7.47 -10.33
CA PHE A 78 -8.22 8.21 -9.78
C PHE A 78 -6.84 7.59 -10.09
N ALA A 79 -6.82 6.49 -10.83
CA ALA A 79 -5.61 5.85 -11.35
C ALA A 79 -5.58 5.82 -12.89
N ALA A 80 -6.57 6.40 -13.57
CA ALA A 80 -6.74 6.29 -15.02
C ALA A 80 -5.57 6.86 -15.83
N ASN A 81 -4.82 7.83 -15.27
CA ASN A 81 -3.66 8.44 -15.91
C ASN A 81 -2.33 7.77 -15.54
N LEU A 82 -2.37 6.74 -14.71
CA LEU A 82 -1.19 6.01 -14.24
C LEU A 82 -1.10 4.69 -14.99
N ALA A 83 -0.12 4.56 -15.90
CA ALA A 83 0.12 3.31 -16.61
C ALA A 83 0.79 2.26 -15.71
N THR A 84 1.61 2.71 -14.77
CA THR A 84 2.38 1.86 -13.87
C THR A 84 2.17 2.24 -12.42
N ASP A 85 2.48 1.31 -11.51
CA ASP A 85 2.65 1.63 -10.11
C ASP A 85 4.01 2.33 -9.85
N GLN A 86 4.35 2.61 -8.59
CA GLN A 86 5.56 3.37 -8.24
C GLN A 86 6.87 2.67 -8.62
N ARG A 87 6.84 1.37 -8.92
CA ARG A 87 8.02 0.63 -9.39
C ARG A 87 8.38 0.96 -10.84
N GLY A 88 7.43 1.49 -11.62
CA GLY A 88 7.64 1.98 -12.97
C GLY A 88 7.40 0.93 -14.06
N VAL A 89 8.08 1.09 -15.20
CA VAL A 89 7.88 0.26 -16.41
C VAL A 89 7.97 -1.24 -16.08
N GLY A 90 6.96 -2.00 -16.52
CA GLY A 90 6.83 -3.43 -16.23
C GLY A 90 5.92 -3.76 -15.05
N PHE A 91 5.47 -2.76 -14.30
CA PHE A 91 4.54 -2.93 -13.16
C PHE A 91 3.24 -2.18 -13.44
N THR A 92 2.29 -2.84 -14.09
CA THR A 92 0.99 -2.26 -14.48
C THR A 92 0.20 -1.78 -13.27
N ARG A 93 -0.49 -0.64 -13.43
CA ARG A 93 -1.27 0.00 -12.36
C ARG A 93 -2.62 -0.64 -12.04
N VAL A 94 -3.13 -1.50 -12.89
CA VAL A 94 -4.41 -2.20 -12.67
C VAL A 94 -4.26 -3.60 -13.24
N THR A 95 -4.21 -4.61 -12.38
CA THR A 95 -3.91 -6.00 -12.76
C THR A 95 -5.10 -6.94 -12.66
N ASP A 96 -6.15 -6.60 -11.91
CA ASP A 96 -7.37 -7.43 -11.76
C ASP A 96 -8.68 -6.63 -11.95
N GLY A 97 -8.63 -5.59 -12.78
CA GLY A 97 -9.78 -4.74 -13.09
C GLY A 97 -10.14 -3.72 -12.01
N ALA A 98 -9.50 -3.77 -10.83
CA ALA A 98 -9.48 -2.70 -9.86
C ALA A 98 -8.04 -2.35 -9.46
N VAL A 99 -7.82 -1.07 -9.13
CA VAL A 99 -6.56 -0.58 -8.57
C VAL A 99 -6.49 -0.92 -7.08
N ASP A 100 -5.32 -1.28 -6.60
CA ASP A 100 -5.03 -1.43 -5.18
C ASP A 100 -4.93 -0.05 -4.50
N LEU A 101 -5.14 0.00 -3.18
CA LEU A 101 -4.72 1.18 -2.42
C LEU A 101 -3.20 1.12 -2.25
N GLY A 102 -2.53 2.26 -2.38
CA GLY A 102 -1.10 2.39 -2.12
C GLY A 102 -0.22 2.44 -3.37
N ALA A 103 1.08 2.26 -3.13
CA ALA A 103 2.16 2.49 -4.11
C ALA A 103 2.35 1.35 -5.11
N VAL A 104 1.90 0.15 -4.75
CA VAL A 104 2.20 -1.12 -5.42
C VAL A 104 0.91 -1.81 -5.79
N GLU A 105 0.83 -2.31 -7.02
CA GLU A 105 -0.21 -3.25 -7.42
C GLU A 105 0.23 -4.69 -7.19
N PHE A 106 -0.70 -5.47 -6.67
CA PHE A 106 -0.61 -6.90 -6.55
C PHE A 106 -0.74 -7.53 -7.93
N ALA A 107 0.33 -8.17 -8.38
CA ALA A 107 0.40 -8.79 -9.71
C ALA A 107 0.06 -10.29 -9.69
N GLY A 108 -0.58 -10.79 -8.63
CA GLY A 108 -0.65 -12.22 -8.35
C GLY A 108 0.71 -12.78 -7.93
N ASP A 109 0.74 -13.97 -7.33
CA ASP A 109 1.97 -14.75 -7.38
C ASP A 109 2.26 -14.97 -8.86
N LEU A 110 3.40 -14.48 -9.37
CA LEU A 110 3.93 -14.90 -10.68
C LEU A 110 3.72 -16.42 -10.79
N PRO A 111 3.28 -16.97 -11.93
CA PRO A 111 3.14 -18.42 -12.06
C PRO A 111 4.45 -19.02 -11.58
N LYS A 112 4.40 -19.80 -10.49
CA LYS A 112 5.57 -20.34 -9.82
C LYS A 112 6.40 -21.00 -10.92
N SER A 113 7.45 -20.33 -11.39
CA SER A 113 8.41 -21.03 -12.23
C SER A 113 8.96 -22.09 -11.29
N ASN A 114 9.13 -23.30 -11.80
CA ASN A 114 9.58 -24.44 -11.02
C ASN A 114 11.06 -24.21 -10.65
N VAL A 115 11.34 -23.24 -9.80
CA VAL A 115 12.65 -23.00 -9.24
C VAL A 115 12.87 -24.12 -8.25
N SER A 116 13.72 -25.06 -8.63
CA SER A 116 14.27 -26.06 -7.70
C SER A 116 15.00 -25.29 -6.59
N ILE A 117 14.32 -25.03 -5.48
CA ILE A 117 14.90 -24.45 -4.28
C ILE A 117 15.83 -25.50 -3.69
N LEU A 118 17.12 -25.43 -4.04
CA LEU A 118 18.15 -26.00 -3.21
C LEU A 118 18.18 -25.15 -1.94
N ALA A 119 17.51 -25.64 -0.89
CA ALA A 119 17.39 -24.95 0.37
C ALA A 119 18.78 -24.70 0.99
N LEU A 120 19.30 -23.48 0.85
CA LEU A 120 20.27 -22.97 1.80
C LEU A 120 19.47 -22.43 2.97
N SER A 121 19.47 -23.21 4.05
CA SER A 121 18.94 -22.82 5.35
C SER A 121 19.57 -21.50 5.80
N GLY A 122 18.90 -20.40 5.53
CA GLY A 122 19.16 -19.11 6.13
C GLY A 122 17.98 -18.77 7.03
N ASN A 123 18.10 -19.11 8.31
CA ASN A 123 17.19 -18.66 9.36
C ASN A 123 17.34 -17.13 9.49
N ALA A 124 16.71 -16.36 8.59
CA ALA A 124 16.61 -14.91 8.70
C ALA A 124 15.54 -14.61 9.74
N GLY A 125 16.01 -14.33 10.96
CA GLY A 125 15.18 -14.13 12.12
C GLY A 125 14.12 -13.05 11.91
N LEU A 126 12.91 -13.37 12.37
CA LEU A 126 11.82 -12.45 12.67
C LEU A 126 12.38 -11.32 13.55
N ARG A 127 12.74 -10.18 12.95
CA ARG A 127 13.31 -9.08 13.72
C ARG A 127 12.86 -7.74 13.14
N GLY A 128 11.90 -7.16 13.83
CA GLY A 128 11.60 -5.73 13.80
C GLY A 128 10.22 -5.43 13.25
N LYS A 129 9.22 -5.34 14.13
CA LYS A 129 8.20 -4.31 13.93
C LYS A 129 8.93 -2.98 13.93
N ASP A 130 9.29 -2.49 12.75
CA ASP A 130 9.80 -1.14 12.56
C ASP A 130 8.72 -0.19 13.05
N ARG A 131 8.93 0.35 14.26
CA ARG A 131 7.99 1.21 14.97
C ARG A 131 8.24 2.69 14.67
N SER A 132 8.65 3.02 13.44
CA SER A 132 8.99 4.40 13.11
C SER A 132 8.85 4.79 11.63
N ILE A 133 7.78 4.47 10.88
CA ILE A 133 7.54 5.19 9.61
C ILE A 133 6.05 5.43 9.38
N LYS A 134 5.68 6.71 9.26
CA LYS A 134 4.38 7.14 8.74
C LYS A 134 4.22 6.62 7.33
N HIS A 135 3.49 5.54 7.16
CA HIS A 135 3.32 4.97 5.85
C HIS A 135 2.19 5.69 5.15
N THR A 136 2.52 6.69 4.31
CA THR A 136 1.58 7.31 3.37
C THR A 136 1.94 6.86 1.98
N ASP A 137 1.34 5.76 1.55
CA ASP A 137 1.48 5.27 0.19
C ASP A 137 0.26 5.75 -0.59
N CYS A 138 0.47 6.73 -1.46
CA CYS A 138 -0.58 7.36 -2.24
C CYS A 138 -0.33 7.25 -3.74
N ASN A 139 -1.42 7.29 -4.49
CA ASN A 139 -1.41 7.65 -5.90
C ASN A 139 -1.39 9.17 -5.96
N SER A 140 -0.22 9.78 -5.82
CA SER A 140 -0.12 11.23 -6.04
C SER A 140 -0.48 11.53 -7.49
N ASN A 141 -1.50 12.37 -7.68
CA ASN A 141 -1.73 13.12 -8.90
C ASN A 141 -0.85 14.38 -8.89
#